data_AF-A0A5K1BSA1-F1
#
_entry.id   AF-A0A5K1BSA1-F1
#
_cell.length_a   1.000
_cell.length_b   1.000
_cell.length_c   1.000
_cell.angle_alpha   90.00
_cell.angle_beta   90.00
_cell.angle_gamma   90.00
#
_symmetry.space_group_name_H-M   'P 1'
#
loop_
_entity.id
_entity.type
_entity.pdbx_description
1 polymer ?
#
loop_
_entity_poly.entity_id
_entity_poly.type
_entity_poly.pdbx_seq_one_letter_code
_entity_poly.pdbx_strand_id
1 'polypeptide(L)' 'SKRKMEWGIRYKIALGIAEGLTYLHEGCQRRIIHRDIKASNILLTEDYQPQ' A
#
# COMPACT_ATOMS: atom_id res chain seq x y z
N SER A 1 -17.69 -18.15 -2.11
CA SER A 1 -17.86 -16.94 -1.27
C SER A 1 -16.48 -16.32 -1.03
N LYS A 2 -16.20 -15.11 -1.54
CA LYS A 2 -14.95 -14.40 -1.18
C LYS A 2 -15.03 -14.09 0.32
N ARG A 3 -14.18 -14.71 1.13
CA ARG A 3 -14.03 -14.36 2.55
C ARG A 3 -13.78 -12.85 2.61
N LYS A 4 -14.68 -12.09 3.26
CA LYS A 4 -14.47 -10.66 3.44
C LYS A 4 -13.22 -10.51 4.30
N MET A 5 -12.21 -9.84 3.76
CA MET A 5 -11.03 -9.46 4.53
C MET A 5 -11.47 -8.61 5.73
N GLU A 6 -11.01 -8.99 6.92
CA GLU A 6 -11.27 -8.29 8.17
C GLU A 6 -10.85 -6.81 8.08
N TRP A 7 -11.60 -5.93 8.72
CA TRP A 7 -11.34 -4.49 8.67
C TRP A 7 -9.93 -4.13 9.14
N GLY A 8 -9.45 -4.79 10.20
CA GLY A 8 -8.10 -4.55 10.72
C GLY A 8 -6.99 -4.82 9.69
N ILE A 9 -7.17 -5.81 8.82
CA ILE A 9 -6.20 -6.11 7.75
C ILE A 9 -6.25 -5.01 6.68
N ARG A 10 -7.46 -4.56 6.29
CA ARG A 10 -7.63 -3.47 5.32
C ARG A 10 -7.00 -2.18 5.82
N TYR A 11 -7.17 -1.87 7.10
CA TYR A 11 -6.57 -0.70 7.72
C TYR A 11 -5.04 -0.77 7.70
N LYS A 12 -4.45 -1.92 8.06
CA LYS A 12 -2.99 -2.13 7.99
C LYS A 12 -2.45 -1.93 6.56
N ILE A 13 -3.12 -2.47 5.55
CA ILE A 13 -2.75 -2.29 4.14
C ILE A 13 -2.79 -0.81 3.77
N ALA A 14 -3.89 -0.12 4.07
CA ALA A 14 -4.06 1.30 3.75
C ALA A 14 -2.98 2.17 4.41
N LEU A 15 -2.66 1.89 5.67
CA LEU A 15 -1.62 2.60 6.41
C LEU A 15 -0.24 2.39 5.77
N GLY A 16 0.13 1.14 5.46
CA GLY A 16 1.43 0.83 4.82
C GLY A 16 1.57 1.47 3.43
N ILE A 17 0.48 1.54 2.64
CA ILE A 17 0.49 2.25 1.35
C ILE A 17 0.73 3.75 1.56
N ALA A 18 0.07 4.35 2.55
CA ALA A 18 0.25 5.77 2.86
C ALA A 18 1.70 6.07 3.30
N GLU A 19 2.27 5.23 4.16
CA GLU A 19 3.68 5.32 4.58
C GLU A 19 4.63 5.21 3.39
N GLY A 20 4.41 4.23 2.50
CA GLY A 20 5.19 4.09 1.27
C GLY A 20 5.09 5.30 0.35
N LEU A 21 3.88 5.86 0.17
CA LEU A 21 3.69 7.08 -0.63
C LEU A 21 4.36 8.31 -0.01
N THR A 22 4.29 8.47 1.31
CA THR A 22 5.01 9.53 2.02
C THR A 22 6.51 9.39 1.80
N TYR A 23 7.05 8.17 1.90
CA TYR A 23 8.46 7.92 1.62
C TYR A 23 8.84 8.31 0.18
N LEU A 24 8.05 7.92 -0.83
CA LEU A 24 8.30 8.26 -2.23
C LEU A 24 8.24 9.78 -2.50
N HIS A 25 7.32 10.49 -1.83
CA HIS A 25 7.10 11.92 -2.06
C HIS A 25 8.07 12.83 -1.31
N GLU A 26 8.46 12.43 -0.09
CA GLU A 26 9.13 13.29 0.89
C GLU A 26 10.41 12.66 1.46
N GLY A 27 10.49 11.33 1.54
CA GLY A 27 11.63 10.61 2.11
C GLY A 27 12.77 10.28 1.13
N CYS A 28 12.47 10.19 -0.16
CA CYS A 28 13.49 9.94 -1.20
C CYS A 28 14.28 11.22 -1.56
N GLN A 29 15.59 11.06 -1.83
CA GLN A 29 16.45 12.15 -2.30
C GLN A 29 15.89 12.85 -3.57
N ARG A 30 15.24 12.07 -4.43
CA ARG A 30 14.46 12.58 -5.55
C ARG A 30 13.01 12.17 -5.34
N ARG A 31 12.10 13.15 -5.39
CA ARG A 31 10.66 12.91 -5.34
C ARG A 31 10.24 11.96 -6.48
N ILE A 32 9.59 10.85 -6.11
CA ILE A 32 9.04 9.85 -7.04
C ILE A 32 7.52 9.99 -7.04
N ILE A 33 6.89 10.09 -8.22
CA ILE A 33 5.43 10.15 -8.36
C ILE A 33 4.95 8.84 -9.01
N HIS A 34 4.20 8.03 -8.27
CA HIS A 34 3.77 6.70 -8.73
C HIS A 34 2.75 6.74 -9.90
N ARG A 35 1.88 7.76 -9.95
CA ARG A 35 0.88 8.05 -11.00
C ARG A 35 -0.23 7.01 -11.25
N ASP A 36 -0.03 5.73 -10.96
CA ASP A 36 -1.05 4.67 -11.17
C ASP A 36 -1.34 3.88 -9.88
N ILE A 37 -1.75 4.61 -8.83
CA ILE A 37 -2.16 4.00 -7.56
C ILE A 37 -3.60 3.50 -7.70
N LYS A 38 -3.76 2.19 -7.71
CA LYS A 38 -5.05 1.49 -7.72
C LYS A 38 -4.92 0.12 -7.07
N ALA A 39 -6.03 -0.43 -6.58
CA ALA A 39 -6.06 -1.70 -5.86
C ALA A 39 -5.43 -2.88 -6.63
N SER A 40 -5.52 -2.90 -7.97
CA SER A 40 -4.93 -3.98 -8.79
C SER A 40 -3.40 -3.92 -8.89
N ASN A 41 -2.79 -2.77 -8.55
CA ASN A 41 -1.35 -2.55 -8.66
C ASN A 41 -0.63 -2.58 -7.31
N ILE A 42 -1.37 -2.74 -6.21
CA ILE A 42 -0.80 -2.91 -4.89
C ILE A 42 -0.53 -4.40 -4.70
N LEU A 43 0.74 -4.78 -4.75
CA LEU A 43 1.17 -6.14 -4.45
C LEU A 43 1.22 -6.32 -2.94
N LEU A 44 0.55 -7.38 -2.47
CA LEU A 44 0.56 -7.78 -1.08
C LEU A 44 1.29 -9.11 -0.96
N THR A 45 2.16 -9.24 0.02
CA THR A 45 2.72 -10.54 0.42
C THR A 45 1.63 -11.42 1.04
N GLU A 46 1.94 -12.70 1.26
CA GLU A 46 1.03 -13.64 1.94
C GLU A 46 0.63 -13.15 3.35
N ASP A 47 1.47 -12.31 3.97
CA ASP A 47 1.26 -11.68 5.28
C ASP A 47 0.59 -10.29 5.20
N TYR A 48 0.04 -9.92 4.04
CA TYR A 48 -0.61 -8.63 3.79
C TYR A 48 0.32 -7.41 4.01
N GLN A 49 1.63 -7.59 3.77
CA GLN A 49 2.57 -6.47 3.74
C GLN A 49 2.71 -5.93 2.31
N PRO A 50 2.88 -4.61 2.13
CA PRO A 50 3.19 -4.04 0.83
C PRO A 50 4.55 -4.54 0.33
N GLN A 51 4.63 -4.88 -0.95
CA GLN A 51 5.83 -5.37 -1.64
C GLN A 51 6.38 -4.34 -2.61
#